data_AF-A0A510ITQ0-F1
#
_entry.id   AF-A0A510ITQ0-F1
#
_cell.length_a   1.000
_cell.length_b   1.000
_cell.length_c   1.000
_cell.angle_alpha   90.00
_cell.angle_beta   90.00
_cell.angle_gamma   90.00
#
_symmetry.space_group_name_H-M   'P 1'
#
loop_
_entity.id
_entity.type
_entity.pdbx_description
1 polymer ?
#
loop_
_entity_poly.entity_id
_entity_poly.type
_entity_poly.pdbx_seq_one_letter_code
_entity_poly.pdbx_strand_id
1 'polypeptide(L)'
;MHSTSVLILVGILGMTLGALLAFLAVRGRTSVGRSQELEQRLREANNKMEDFQLQVNEHFDQTSQLVHNLTESYKEIHEYLSNSALRLSNQDIGRQMLEAGSGKLKEDDQQLQEMEPPRDWAPKEPGAKGTLAEDYGLEKEAHAGN
;
A
#
# COMPACT_ATOMS: atom_id res chain seq x y z
N MET A 1 -3.28 84.47 -28.75
CA MET A 1 -2.80 84.08 -27.40
C MET A 1 -3.85 83.15 -26.81
N HIS A 2 -3.72 81.83 -26.99
CA HIS A 2 -4.64 80.90 -26.32
C HIS A 2 -4.28 80.89 -24.84
N SER A 3 -5.23 81.31 -24.02
CA SER A 3 -5.05 81.65 -22.61
C SER A 3 -4.77 80.40 -21.78
N THR A 4 -3.87 80.50 -20.80
CA THR A 4 -3.61 79.48 -19.77
C THR A 4 -4.89 78.97 -19.10
N SER A 5 -5.94 79.79 -19.08
CA SER A 5 -7.30 79.44 -18.64
C SER A 5 -7.90 78.25 -19.40
N VAL A 6 -7.65 78.12 -20.70
CA VAL A 6 -8.18 77.02 -21.53
C VAL A 6 -7.48 75.70 -21.17
N LEU A 7 -6.17 75.76 -20.91
CA LEU A 7 -5.40 74.58 -20.48
C LEU A 7 -5.87 74.08 -19.10
N ILE A 8 -6.15 75.00 -18.17
CA ILE A 8 -6.68 74.66 -16.85
C ILE A 8 -8.08 74.05 -16.97
N LEU A 9 -8.96 74.60 -17.80
CA LEU A 9 -10.30 74.07 -18.02
C LEU A 9 -10.29 72.66 -18.64
N VAL A 10 -9.45 72.41 -19.64
CA VAL A 10 -9.30 71.07 -20.24
C VAL A 10 -8.73 70.09 -19.23
N GLY A 11 -7.76 70.49 -18.41
CA GLY A 11 -7.19 69.65 -17.36
C GLY A 11 -8.22 69.24 -16.30
N ILE A 12 -9.03 70.20 -15.83
CA ILE A 12 -10.11 69.92 -14.86
C ILE A 12 -11.16 69.01 -15.48
N LEU A 13 -11.56 69.26 -16.73
CA LEU A 13 -12.56 68.44 -17.42
C LEU A 13 -12.06 67.01 -17.65
N GLY A 14 -10.79 66.85 -18.04
CA GLY A 14 -10.16 65.54 -18.16
C GLY A 14 -10.06 64.81 -16.82
N MET A 15 -9.74 65.52 -15.74
CA MET A 15 -9.66 64.94 -14.39
C MET A 15 -11.03 64.54 -13.86
N THR A 16 -12.08 65.31 -14.09
CA THR A 16 -13.45 64.95 -13.67
C THR A 16 -13.99 63.77 -14.46
N LEU A 17 -13.79 63.76 -15.78
CA LEU A 17 -14.14 62.63 -16.64
C LEU A 17 -13.37 61.37 -16.25
N GLY A 18 -12.05 61.50 -16.04
CA GLY A 18 -11.19 60.40 -15.60
C GLY A 18 -11.60 59.85 -14.24
N ALA A 19 -11.92 60.73 -13.27
CA ALA A 19 -12.38 60.33 -11.94
C ALA A 19 -13.75 59.63 -12.00
N LEU A 20 -14.68 60.11 -12.84
CA LEU A 20 -15.98 59.48 -13.07
C LEU A 20 -15.84 58.07 -13.64
N LEU A 21 -15.00 57.89 -14.66
CA LEU A 21 -14.75 56.59 -15.27
C LEU A 21 -14.04 55.64 -14.31
N ALA A 22 -13.05 56.12 -13.56
CA ALA A 22 -12.35 55.34 -12.54
C ALA A 22 -13.30 54.91 -11.41
N PHE A 23 -14.16 55.81 -10.94
CA PHE A 23 -15.15 55.52 -9.92
C PHE A 23 -16.16 54.46 -10.40
N LEU A 24 -16.67 54.58 -11.63
CA LEU A 24 -17.59 53.61 -12.21
C LEU A 24 -16.94 52.23 -12.39
N ALA A 25 -15.68 52.20 -12.84
CA ALA A 25 -14.91 50.96 -13.00
C ALA A 25 -14.63 50.27 -11.65
N VAL A 26 -14.34 51.01 -10.59
CA VAL A 26 -14.12 50.46 -9.24
C VAL A 26 -15.43 49.97 -8.62
N ARG A 27 -16.53 50.71 -8.81
CA ARG A 27 -17.87 50.34 -8.32
C ARG A 27 -18.34 48.99 -8.87
N GLY A 28 -18.06 48.70 -10.15
CA GLY A 28 -18.38 47.43 -10.79
C GLY A 28 -17.51 46.25 -10.33
N ARG A 29 -16.39 46.51 -9.65
CA ARG A 29 -15.45 45.48 -9.16
C ARG A 29 -15.63 45.13 -7.69
N THR A 30 -16.57 45.75 -6.98
CA THR A 30 -16.91 45.37 -5.59
C THR A 30 -17.65 44.04 -5.58
N SER A 31 -16.93 42.95 -5.88
CA SER A 31 -17.45 41.59 -5.95
C SER A 31 -17.55 40.98 -4.55
N VAL A 32 -18.45 41.50 -3.71
CA VAL A 32 -18.73 40.97 -2.36
C VAL A 32 -18.97 39.44 -2.39
N GLY A 33 -19.53 38.92 -3.49
CA GLY A 33 -19.69 37.48 -3.70
C GLY A 33 -18.38 36.69 -3.90
N ARG A 34 -17.34 37.29 -4.49
CA ARG A 34 -16.05 36.60 -4.73
C ARG A 34 -15.25 36.45 -3.43
N SER A 35 -15.32 37.44 -2.54
CA SER A 35 -14.74 37.34 -1.19
C SER A 35 -15.46 36.29 -0.36
N GLN A 36 -16.79 36.23 -0.44
CA GLN A 36 -17.59 35.24 0.28
C GLN A 36 -17.31 33.81 -0.22
N GLU A 37 -17.18 33.61 -1.54
CA GLU A 37 -16.81 32.34 -2.13
C GLU A 37 -15.40 31.89 -1.69
N LEU A 38 -14.43 32.82 -1.68
CA LEU A 38 -13.06 32.52 -1.22
C LEU A 38 -13.04 32.13 0.25
N GLU A 39 -13.80 32.84 1.08
CA GLU A 39 -13.94 32.56 2.50
C GLU A 39 -14.61 31.21 2.75
N GLN A 40 -15.62 30.86 1.94
CA GLN A 40 -16.25 29.55 2.00
C GLN A 40 -15.28 28.43 1.59
N ARG A 41 -14.52 28.61 0.51
CA ARG A 41 -13.49 27.64 0.09
C ARG A 41 -12.43 27.44 1.16
N LEU A 42 -12.01 28.51 1.84
CA LEU A 42 -11.08 28.44 2.96
C LEU A 42 -11.67 27.64 4.13
N ARG A 43 -12.94 27.91 4.50
CA ARG A 43 -13.64 27.14 5.53
C ARG A 43 -13.74 25.66 5.17
N GLU A 44 -14.16 25.35 3.94
CA GLU A 44 -14.27 23.97 3.47
C GLU A 44 -12.92 23.25 3.47
N ALA A 45 -11.84 23.92 3.08
CA ALA A 45 -10.49 23.35 3.10
C ALA A 45 -10.01 23.08 4.54
N ASN A 46 -10.23 24.02 5.46
CA ASN A 46 -9.89 23.84 6.88
C ASN A 46 -10.70 22.69 7.50
N ASN A 47 -12.01 22.61 7.24
CA ASN A 47 -12.85 21.53 7.74
C ASN A 47 -12.39 20.16 7.22
N LYS A 48 -12.00 20.07 5.94
CA LYS A 48 -11.44 18.83 5.38
C LYS A 48 -10.11 18.43 6.03
N MET A 49 -9.29 19.41 6.39
CA MET A 49 -8.03 19.15 7.09
C MET A 49 -8.29 18.62 8.50
N GLU A 50 -9.24 19.21 9.21
CA GLU A 50 -9.66 18.74 10.54
C GLU A 50 -10.24 17.32 10.48
N ASP A 51 -11.14 17.06 9.53
CA ASP A 51 -11.73 15.73 9.32
C ASP A 51 -10.66 14.67 8.98
N PHE A 52 -9.69 15.03 8.13
CA PHE A 52 -8.55 14.15 7.82
C PHE A 52 -7.69 13.87 9.06
N GLN A 53 -7.41 14.88 9.89
CA GLN A 53 -6.66 14.69 11.13
C GLN A 53 -7.39 13.76 12.11
N LEU A 54 -8.72 13.90 12.22
CA LEU A 54 -9.55 13.01 13.05
C LEU A 54 -9.51 11.57 12.53
N GLN A 55 -9.71 11.37 11.22
CA GLN A 55 -9.66 10.04 10.58
C GLN A 55 -8.30 9.36 10.76
N VAL A 56 -7.20 10.10 10.60
CA VAL A 56 -5.86 9.55 10.78
C VAL A 56 -5.65 9.13 12.23
N ASN A 57 -6.09 9.94 13.20
CA ASN A 57 -5.97 9.61 14.62
C ASN A 57 -6.76 8.34 14.96
N GLU A 58 -8.02 8.25 14.50
CA GLU A 58 -8.84 7.05 14.69
C GLU A 58 -8.21 5.81 14.05
N HIS A 59 -7.65 5.92 12.85
CA HIS A 59 -6.98 4.80 12.20
C HIS A 59 -5.72 4.36 12.96
N PHE A 60 -4.94 5.30 13.51
CA PHE A 60 -3.76 4.98 14.32
C PHE A 60 -4.14 4.36 15.67
N ASP A 61 -5.23 4.81 16.29
CA ASP A 61 -5.74 4.20 17.52
C ASP A 61 -6.18 2.75 17.28
N GLN A 62 -7.00 2.51 16.25
CA GLN A 62 -7.42 1.17 15.85
C GLN A 62 -6.22 0.28 15.47
N THR A 63 -5.23 0.82 14.77
CA THR A 63 -4.01 0.08 14.39
C THR A 63 -3.18 -0.28 15.62
N SER A 64 -3.05 0.64 16.58
CA SER A 64 -2.34 0.40 17.85
C SER A 64 -2.99 -0.75 18.63
N GLN A 65 -4.32 -0.76 18.71
CA GLN A 65 -5.07 -1.86 19.33
C GLN A 65 -4.82 -3.20 18.62
N LEU A 66 -4.84 -3.21 17.28
CA LEU A 66 -4.59 -4.43 16.51
C LEU A 66 -3.15 -4.94 16.67
N VAL A 67 -2.17 -4.04 16.67
CA VAL A 67 -0.75 -4.37 16.91
C VAL A 67 -0.54 -4.88 18.33
N HIS A 68 -1.24 -4.33 19.31
CA HIS A 68 -1.23 -4.82 20.69
C HIS A 68 -1.73 -6.27 20.76
N ASN A 69 -2.89 -6.55 20.18
CA ASN A 69 -3.47 -7.89 20.14
C ASN A 69 -2.53 -8.88 19.42
N LEU A 70 -1.93 -8.46 18.30
CA LEU A 70 -0.93 -9.28 17.59
C LEU A 70 0.29 -9.59 18.48
N THR A 71 0.76 -8.61 19.24
CA THR A 71 1.89 -8.77 20.15
C THR A 71 1.55 -9.74 21.29
N GLU A 72 0.34 -9.67 21.82
CA GLU A 72 -0.15 -10.61 22.84
C GLU A 72 -0.22 -12.03 22.29
N SER A 73 -0.86 -12.23 21.13
CA SER A 73 -0.91 -13.54 20.47
C SER A 73 0.48 -14.09 20.14
N TYR A 74 1.42 -13.25 19.73
CA TYR A 74 2.81 -13.67 19.49
C TYR A 74 3.47 -14.19 20.77
N LYS A 75 3.28 -13.51 21.91
CA LYS A 75 3.80 -13.95 23.21
C LYS A 75 3.19 -15.28 23.63
N GLU A 76 1.88 -15.43 23.47
CA GLU A 76 1.17 -16.67 23.80
C GLU A 76 1.68 -17.86 22.97
N ILE A 77 1.84 -17.67 21.65
CA ILE A 77 2.39 -18.70 20.76
C ILE A 77 3.81 -19.07 21.19
N HIS A 78 4.64 -18.08 21.50
CA HIS A 78 6.01 -18.33 21.94
C HIS A 78 6.06 -19.12 23.25
N GLU A 79 5.21 -18.77 24.21
CA GLU A 79 5.10 -19.49 25.48
C GLU A 79 4.57 -20.92 25.28
N TYR A 80 3.58 -21.11 24.43
CA TYR A 80 3.07 -22.43 24.05
C TYR A 80 4.16 -23.30 23.40
N LEU A 81 4.96 -22.73 22.49
CA LEU A 81 6.08 -23.42 21.85
C LEU A 81 7.15 -23.80 22.86
N SER A 82 7.51 -22.89 23.77
CA SER A 82 8.47 -23.17 24.84
C SER A 82 8.00 -24.29 25.77
N ASN A 83 6.74 -24.22 26.22
CA ASN A 83 6.14 -25.25 27.06
C ASN A 83 6.03 -26.60 26.34
N SER A 84 5.67 -26.58 25.04
CA SER A 84 5.58 -27.79 24.23
C SER A 84 6.95 -28.41 23.98
N ALA A 85 7.98 -27.60 23.71
CA ALA A 85 9.34 -28.07 23.55
C ALA A 85 9.84 -28.76 24.83
N LEU A 86 9.61 -28.17 26.01
CA LEU A 86 9.94 -28.78 27.30
C LEU A 86 9.19 -30.10 27.54
N ARG A 87 7.90 -30.15 27.18
CA ARG A 87 7.08 -31.36 27.33
C ARG A 87 7.53 -32.46 26.38
N LEU A 88 7.83 -32.14 25.12
CA LEU A 88 8.29 -33.12 24.12
C LEU A 88 9.76 -33.53 24.31
N SER A 89 10.60 -32.65 24.88
CA SER A 89 11.99 -32.99 25.20
C SER A 89 12.12 -33.79 26.49
N ASN A 90 11.02 -34.06 27.21
CA ASN A 90 11.09 -34.82 28.44
C ASN A 90 11.61 -36.24 28.14
N GLN A 91 12.71 -36.60 28.79
CA GLN A 91 13.46 -37.83 28.54
C GLN A 91 12.61 -39.08 28.80
N ASP A 92 11.60 -38.98 29.66
CA ASP A 92 10.65 -40.05 29.94
C ASP A 92 9.73 -40.35 28.76
N ILE A 93 9.25 -39.35 28.01
CA ILE A 93 8.43 -39.57 26.81
C ILE A 93 9.30 -40.12 25.67
N GLY A 94 10.54 -39.62 25.53
CA GLY A 94 11.51 -40.19 24.60
C GLY A 94 11.81 -41.65 24.89
N ARG A 95 11.95 -42.02 26.18
CA ARG A 95 12.09 -43.41 26.62
C ARG A 95 10.84 -44.23 26.37
N GLN A 96 9.64 -43.70 26.63
CA GLN A 96 8.38 -44.40 26.44
C GLN A 96 8.07 -44.65 24.94
N MET A 97 8.40 -43.70 24.07
CA MET A 97 8.35 -43.90 22.60
C MET A 97 9.42 -44.89 22.13
N LEU A 98 10.64 -44.82 22.67
CA LEU A 98 11.69 -45.79 22.35
C LEU A 98 11.31 -47.20 22.81
N GLU A 99 10.70 -47.34 23.98
CA GLU A 99 10.24 -48.62 24.53
C GLU A 99 9.04 -49.16 23.74
N ALA A 100 8.08 -48.30 23.39
CA ALA A 100 6.95 -48.64 22.51
C ALA A 100 7.39 -49.03 21.09
N GLY A 101 8.44 -48.39 20.57
CA GLY A 101 9.08 -48.77 19.29
C GLY A 101 10.03 -49.96 19.40
N SER A 102 10.51 -50.29 20.61
CA SER A 102 11.36 -51.46 20.86
C SER A 102 10.58 -52.77 20.99
N GLY A 103 9.25 -52.72 20.88
CA GLY A 103 8.40 -53.89 20.82
C GLY A 103 8.71 -54.75 19.59
N LYS A 104 9.70 -55.66 19.72
CA LYS A 104 10.05 -56.73 18.78
C LYS A 104 9.80 -56.35 17.30
N LEU A 105 10.68 -55.51 16.76
CA LEU A 105 10.95 -55.52 15.33
C LEU A 105 11.47 -56.93 15.01
N LYS A 106 10.59 -57.81 14.56
CA LYS A 106 10.99 -59.00 13.82
C LYS A 106 11.75 -58.46 12.61
N GLU A 107 13.01 -58.81 12.52
CA GLU A 107 13.89 -58.62 11.36
C GLU A 107 13.28 -59.38 10.17
N ASP A 108 12.24 -58.84 9.55
CA ASP A 108 11.83 -59.25 8.21
C ASP A 108 12.49 -58.29 7.21
N ASP A 109 13.80 -58.48 7.07
CA ASP A 109 14.73 -57.69 6.28
C ASP A 109 14.47 -57.81 4.76
N GLN A 110 13.41 -58.51 4.36
CA GLN A 110 13.11 -58.83 2.96
C GLN A 110 12.16 -57.83 2.27
N GLN A 111 11.46 -56.97 3.02
CA GLN A 111 10.48 -56.03 2.43
C GLN A 111 10.98 -54.59 2.29
N LEU A 112 12.13 -54.24 2.87
CA LEU A 112 12.70 -52.88 2.81
C LEU A 112 13.55 -52.63 1.55
N GLN A 113 13.86 -53.66 0.79
CA GLN A 113 14.72 -53.54 -0.40
C GLN A 113 13.98 -53.01 -1.64
N GLU A 114 12.64 -52.94 -1.61
CA GLU A 114 11.80 -52.47 -2.74
C GLU A 114 11.26 -51.05 -2.60
N MET A 115 11.50 -50.34 -1.50
CA MET A 115 11.12 -48.93 -1.39
C MET A 115 12.19 -48.03 -2.05
N GLU A 116 12.20 -47.96 -3.38
CA GLU A 116 12.92 -46.89 -4.09
C GLU A 116 12.32 -45.52 -3.66
N PRO A 117 13.16 -44.50 -3.37
CA PRO A 117 12.67 -43.15 -3.12
C PRO A 117 11.84 -42.65 -4.31
N PRO A 118 10.77 -41.87 -4.06
CA PRO A 118 9.88 -41.41 -5.12
C PRO A 118 10.70 -40.71 -6.21
N ARG A 119 10.68 -41.32 -7.38
CA ARG A 119 11.40 -40.85 -8.55
C ARG A 119 10.79 -39.53 -9.00
N ASP A 120 11.52 -38.45 -8.76
CA ASP A 120 11.10 -37.08 -9.11
C ASP A 120 11.20 -36.76 -10.61
N TRP A 121 11.09 -37.78 -11.46
CA TRP A 121 11.13 -37.64 -12.91
C TRP A 121 9.76 -38.01 -13.50
N ALA A 122 9.02 -37.01 -13.96
CA ALA A 122 8.00 -37.23 -14.96
C ALA A 122 8.69 -37.85 -16.21
N PRO A 123 8.16 -38.95 -16.80
CA PRO A 123 8.71 -39.47 -18.05
C PRO A 123 8.63 -38.38 -19.12
N LYS A 124 9.79 -37.88 -19.53
CA LYS A 124 9.88 -36.96 -20.66
C LYS A 124 9.68 -37.77 -21.93
N GLU A 125 8.77 -37.34 -22.80
CA GLU A 125 8.67 -37.93 -24.13
C GLU A 125 10.01 -37.79 -24.88
N PRO A 126 10.37 -38.71 -25.79
CA PRO A 126 11.64 -38.67 -26.49
C PRO A 126 11.80 -37.33 -27.24
N GLY A 127 12.70 -36.47 -26.75
CA GLY A 127 12.95 -35.13 -27.32
C GLY A 127 12.36 -33.96 -26.52
N ALA A 128 11.61 -34.20 -25.44
CA ALA A 128 11.08 -33.15 -24.59
C ALA A 128 12.18 -32.51 -23.73
N LYS A 129 12.40 -31.21 -23.90
CA LYS A 129 13.35 -30.42 -23.10
C LYS A 129 12.81 -30.21 -21.68
N GLY A 130 13.71 -30.14 -20.70
CA GLY A 130 13.33 -29.98 -19.30
C GLY A 130 12.63 -28.65 -19.02
N THR A 131 11.81 -28.59 -17.98
CA THR A 131 11.13 -27.37 -17.51
C THR A 131 12.09 -26.27 -17.03
N LEU A 132 13.37 -26.61 -16.85
CA LEU A 132 14.46 -25.70 -16.51
C LEU A 132 15.38 -25.42 -17.70
N ALA A 133 15.04 -25.89 -18.90
CA ALA A 133 15.82 -25.58 -20.08
C ALA A 133 15.65 -24.10 -20.43
N GLU A 134 16.75 -23.46 -20.80
CA GLU A 134 16.82 -22.02 -21.09
C GLU A 134 16.02 -21.58 -22.33
N ASP A 135 15.52 -22.53 -23.11
CA ASP A 135 14.62 -22.35 -24.24
C ASP A 135 13.19 -22.86 -24.00
N TYR A 136 12.86 -23.22 -22.75
CA TYR A 136 11.52 -23.66 -22.38
C TYR A 136 10.50 -22.52 -22.56
N GLY A 137 9.53 -22.72 -23.45
CA GLY A 137 8.52 -21.71 -23.79
C GLY A 137 8.96 -20.69 -24.86
N LEU A 138 10.13 -20.86 -25.47
CA LEU A 138 10.58 -20.01 -26.58
C LEU A 138 10.42 -20.76 -27.91
N GLU A 139 9.20 -20.77 -28.44
CA GLU A 139 8.96 -21.26 -29.80
C GLU A 139 9.47 -20.21 -30.80
N LYS A 140 10.55 -20.55 -31.50
CA LYS A 140 11.11 -19.70 -32.55
C LYS A 140 10.15 -19.74 -33.74
N GLU A 141 9.24 -18.77 -33.84
CA GLU A 141 8.39 -18.60 -35.01
C GLU A 141 9.28 -18.56 -36.27
N ALA A 142 9.18 -19.63 -37.05
CA ALA A 142 9.80 -19.70 -38.36
C ALA A 142 9.06 -18.71 -39.26
N HIS A 143 9.60 -17.51 -39.39
CA HIS A 143 9.28 -16.60 -40.48
C HIS A 143 9.46 -17.34 -41.81
N ALA A 144 8.34 -17.72 -42.43
CA ALA A 144 8.27 -18.31 -43.75
C ALA A 144 7.82 -17.24 -44.77
N GLY A 145 8.64 -17.06 -45.81
CA GLY A 145 8.36 -16.34 -47.08
C GLY A 145 8.45 -14.81 -46.97
N ASN A 146 9.08 -14.04 -47.86
CA ASN A 146 9.32 -14.17 -49.31
C ASN A 146 8.09 -14.61 -50.10
#